data_AF-A0A453F7T9-F1
#
_entry.id   AF-A0A453F7T9-F1
#
_cell.length_a   1.000
_cell.length_b   1.000
_cell.length_c   1.000
_cell.angle_alpha   90.00
_cell.angle_beta   90.00
_cell.angle_gamma   90.00
#
_symmetry.space_group_name_H-M   'P 1'
#
loop_
_entity.id
_entity.type
_entity.pdbx_description
1 polymer ?
#
loop_
_entity_poly.entity_id
_entity_poly.type
_entity_poly.pdbx_seq_one_letter_code
_entity_poly.pdbx_strand_id
1 'polypeptide(L)'
;MQAYRTQIVLFDSREYKWAGNTSMWAKASGNSTTKEDVIEFVTSPNNPDALLNQPVVGGSSAILDHAYFWPHFTHIPAPSDADVMLFTTSKLSGHASSRFGWALIRDEKVAKRVNDYMMQNTMGASRDTQLRMLSIFKAILANLHGKEDIFAFGHDVMRAKWRKLSAVVSRSRRISLQNIPPQYCTYFDKIREPSPAYAWVKCEREEDSDCSDVLLKAKIITRSGVWNDASSRYTRISLIKSQDDFDLLLERITEFVDAELTADGSNSM
;
A
#
# COMPACT_ATOMS: atom_id res chain seq x y z
N MET A 1 -7.26 3.74 -2.19
CA MET A 1 -8.15 4.69 -2.90
C MET A 1 -9.07 5.50 -1.97
N GLN A 2 -9.69 4.90 -0.95
CA GLN A 2 -10.60 5.60 -0.01
C GLN A 2 -10.12 6.97 0.48
N ALA A 3 -8.88 7.06 0.99
CA ALA A 3 -8.39 8.32 1.58
C ALA A 3 -8.33 9.47 0.57
N TYR A 4 -7.92 9.22 -0.68
CA TYR A 4 -7.88 10.24 -1.72
C TYR A 4 -9.30 10.73 -2.04
N ARG A 5 -10.22 9.81 -2.33
CA ARG A 5 -11.62 10.16 -2.62
C ARG A 5 -12.27 10.91 -1.44
N THR A 6 -12.19 10.34 -0.24
CA THR A 6 -12.83 10.92 0.95
C THR A 6 -12.25 12.29 1.27
N GLN A 7 -10.94 12.48 1.17
CA GLN A 7 -10.32 13.78 1.45
C GLN A 7 -10.73 14.84 0.41
N ILE A 8 -10.70 14.51 -0.88
CA ILE A 8 -11.09 15.43 -1.95
C ILE A 8 -12.55 15.83 -1.83
N VAL A 9 -13.43 14.87 -1.56
CA VAL A 9 -14.87 15.13 -1.35
C VAL A 9 -15.11 15.92 -0.07
N LEU A 10 -14.36 15.66 1.01
CA LEU A 10 -14.51 16.37 2.28
C LEU A 10 -14.14 17.85 2.18
N PHE A 11 -13.06 18.19 1.46
CA PHE A 11 -12.62 19.57 1.34
C PHE A 11 -13.48 20.40 0.36
N ASP A 12 -14.23 19.74 -0.54
CA ASP A 12 -15.23 20.34 -1.43
C ASP A 12 -14.78 21.68 -2.07
N SER A 13 -13.59 21.66 -2.69
CA SER A 13 -13.00 22.85 -3.29
C SER A 13 -13.71 23.24 -4.58
N ARG A 14 -13.75 24.55 -4.88
CA ARG A 14 -14.22 25.07 -6.18
C ARG A 14 -13.22 24.82 -7.32
N GLU A 15 -11.95 24.56 -7.01
CA GLU A 15 -10.87 24.45 -8.00
C GLU A 15 -10.67 23.01 -8.52
N TYR A 16 -11.13 22.00 -7.79
CA TYR A 16 -10.92 20.60 -8.16
C TYR A 16 -12.08 19.72 -7.69
N LYS A 17 -12.27 18.58 -8.35
CA LYS A 17 -13.29 17.59 -7.98
C LYS A 17 -12.75 16.18 -8.12
N TRP A 18 -13.32 15.24 -7.37
CA TRP A 18 -13.04 13.82 -7.56
C TRP A 18 -13.58 13.34 -8.91
N ALA A 19 -12.70 12.84 -9.77
CA ALA A 19 -13.00 12.45 -11.15
C ALA A 19 -13.05 10.92 -11.36
N GLY A 20 -12.95 10.13 -10.29
CA GLY A 20 -13.00 8.67 -10.37
C GLY A 20 -11.67 8.02 -10.77
N ASN A 21 -11.77 6.79 -11.29
CA ASN A 21 -10.63 5.93 -11.57
C ASN A 21 -9.88 6.37 -12.86
N THR A 22 -8.55 6.51 -12.79
CA THR A 22 -7.71 7.01 -13.89
C THR A 22 -7.73 6.09 -15.13
N SER A 23 -8.07 4.81 -14.98
CA SER A 23 -8.24 3.89 -16.12
C SER A 23 -9.34 4.31 -17.12
N MET A 24 -10.34 5.07 -16.68
CA MET A 24 -11.36 5.65 -17.57
C MET A 24 -10.79 6.80 -18.43
N TRP A 25 -9.85 7.55 -17.87
CA TRP A 25 -9.22 8.72 -18.48
C TRP A 25 -8.07 8.34 -19.42
N ALA A 26 -7.36 7.25 -19.10
CA ALA A 26 -6.35 6.68 -19.99
C ALA A 26 -6.93 6.25 -21.35
N LYS A 27 -8.19 5.75 -21.36
CA LYS A 27 -8.89 5.28 -22.56
C LYS A 27 -9.59 6.39 -23.35
N ALA A 28 -9.90 7.51 -22.72
CA ALA A 28 -10.52 8.68 -23.35
C ALA A 28 -9.50 9.42 -24.24
N SER A 29 -9.15 8.82 -25.38
CA SER A 29 -8.27 9.41 -26.40
C SER A 29 -9.02 10.28 -27.41
N GLY A 30 -10.28 10.62 -27.14
CA GLY A 30 -11.09 11.47 -28.00
C GLY A 30 -12.12 12.25 -27.18
N ASN A 31 -12.06 13.57 -27.30
CA ASN A 31 -13.04 14.57 -26.90
C ASN A 31 -12.95 15.17 -25.47
N SER A 32 -12.54 16.44 -25.48
CA SER A 32 -13.04 17.55 -24.65
C SER A 32 -12.52 17.74 -23.23
N THR A 33 -11.66 16.88 -22.69
CA THR A 33 -10.86 17.23 -21.49
C THR A 33 -9.40 17.23 -21.91
N THR A 34 -8.77 18.39 -21.88
CA THR A 34 -7.32 18.50 -22.02
C THR A 34 -6.72 17.65 -20.89
N LYS A 35 -5.96 16.61 -21.24
CA LYS A 35 -5.35 15.68 -20.25
C LYS A 35 -4.49 16.41 -19.20
N GLU A 36 -4.10 17.64 -19.53
CA GLU A 36 -3.42 18.64 -18.70
C GLU A 36 -4.20 19.03 -17.43
N ASP A 37 -5.54 18.91 -17.41
CA ASP A 37 -6.38 19.27 -16.25
C ASP A 37 -6.58 18.12 -15.25
N VAL A 38 -5.93 16.98 -15.47
CA VAL A 38 -6.02 15.82 -14.58
C VAL A 38 -4.85 15.83 -13.61
N ILE A 39 -5.16 15.64 -12.32
CA ILE A 39 -4.18 15.30 -11.28
C ILE A 39 -4.34 13.82 -10.92
N GLU A 40 -3.39 12.99 -11.33
CA GLU A 40 -3.38 11.57 -11.06
C GLU A 40 -2.64 11.26 -9.74
N PHE A 41 -3.30 10.56 -8.82
CA PHE A 41 -2.65 9.98 -7.64
C PHE A 41 -2.14 8.57 -7.98
N VAL A 42 -0.83 8.40 -8.05
CA VAL A 42 -0.17 7.12 -8.35
C VAL A 42 0.43 6.55 -7.06
N THR A 43 -0.17 5.52 -6.48
CA THR A 43 0.44 4.82 -5.34
C THR A 43 1.39 3.74 -5.84
N SER A 44 2.67 3.79 -5.48
CA SER A 44 3.69 2.85 -5.96
C SER A 44 4.73 2.56 -4.87
N PRO A 45 4.79 1.36 -4.27
CA PRO A 45 3.87 0.22 -4.42
C PRO A 45 2.43 0.57 -4.06
N ASN A 46 1.51 0.02 -4.83
CA ASN A 46 0.09 0.27 -4.68
C ASN A 46 -0.46 -0.32 -3.39
N ASN A 47 -1.51 0.33 -2.88
CA ASN A 47 -2.32 -0.16 -1.79
C ASN A 47 -3.70 -0.52 -2.37
N PRO A 48 -4.04 -1.82 -2.50
CA PRO A 48 -3.62 -2.89 -1.58
C PRO A 48 -2.61 -3.93 -2.09
N ASP A 49 -2.37 -4.05 -3.40
CA ASP A 49 -1.73 -5.23 -4.01
C ASP A 49 -0.19 -5.19 -4.08
N ALA A 50 0.44 -4.10 -3.66
CA ALA A 50 1.88 -3.87 -3.69
C ALA A 50 2.52 -3.84 -5.09
N LEU A 51 1.74 -3.67 -6.16
CA LEU A 51 2.29 -3.51 -7.50
C LEU A 51 2.94 -2.14 -7.68
N LEU A 52 4.05 -2.07 -8.41
CA LEU A 52 4.69 -0.80 -8.77
C LEU A 52 3.92 -0.17 -9.93
N ASN A 53 3.07 0.81 -9.62
CA ASN A 53 2.31 1.55 -10.62
C ASN A 53 3.13 2.72 -11.17
N GLN A 54 2.76 3.12 -12.39
CA GLN A 54 3.21 4.33 -13.09
C GLN A 54 1.99 5.15 -13.48
N PRO A 55 2.14 6.46 -13.74
CA PRO A 55 1.06 7.28 -14.29
C PRO A 55 0.49 6.64 -15.58
N VAL A 56 -0.84 6.63 -15.71
CA VAL A 56 -1.51 6.08 -16.90
C VAL A 56 -2.21 7.14 -17.74
N VAL A 57 -2.41 8.35 -17.20
CA VAL A 57 -2.99 9.47 -17.94
C VAL A 57 -1.86 10.32 -18.54
N GLY A 58 -1.56 10.07 -19.82
CA GLY A 58 -0.52 10.82 -20.54
C GLY A 58 -0.79 12.32 -20.60
N GLY A 59 0.19 13.14 -20.24
CA GLY A 59 0.08 14.61 -20.20
C GLY A 59 -0.58 15.18 -18.93
N SER A 60 -0.97 14.32 -17.99
CA SER A 60 -1.49 14.74 -16.69
C SER A 60 -0.38 15.13 -15.70
N SER A 61 -0.76 15.88 -14.66
CA SER A 61 0.10 16.05 -13.49
C SER A 61 -0.04 14.82 -12.59
N ALA A 62 1.07 14.19 -12.19
CA ALA A 62 1.04 13.01 -11.34
C ALA A 62 1.66 13.26 -9.97
N ILE A 63 0.99 12.79 -8.93
CA ILE A 63 1.49 12.75 -7.54
C ILE A 63 1.79 11.30 -7.21
N LEU A 64 3.08 10.96 -7.08
CA LEU A 64 3.51 9.62 -6.73
C LEU A 64 3.54 9.48 -5.20
N ASP A 65 2.67 8.63 -4.67
CA ASP A 65 2.67 8.23 -3.26
C ASP A 65 3.57 7.02 -3.06
N HIS A 66 4.75 7.29 -2.50
CA HIS A 66 5.81 6.34 -2.19
C HIS A 66 5.83 5.93 -0.71
N ALA A 67 4.69 5.96 -0.03
CA ALA A 67 4.61 5.50 1.37
C ALA A 67 5.21 4.09 1.57
N TYR A 68 5.03 3.18 0.60
CA TYR A 68 5.55 1.80 0.67
C TYR A 68 6.82 1.55 -0.17
N PHE A 69 7.42 2.58 -0.80
CA PHE A 69 8.57 2.42 -1.71
C PHE A 69 9.88 2.28 -0.93
N TRP A 70 9.94 1.24 -0.12
CA TRP A 70 11.06 0.90 0.74
C TRP A 70 11.38 -0.58 0.61
N PRO A 71 12.66 -0.99 0.78
CA PRO A 71 13.05 -2.40 0.71
C PRO A 71 12.31 -3.32 1.70
N HIS A 72 11.61 -2.77 2.71
CA HIS A 72 10.70 -3.55 3.56
C HIS A 72 9.61 -4.26 2.76
N PHE A 73 9.07 -3.61 1.73
CA PHE A 73 7.81 -4.02 1.09
C PHE A 73 7.96 -4.43 -0.37
N THR A 74 8.92 -3.84 -1.07
CA THR A 74 9.12 -4.05 -2.50
C THR A 74 10.61 -4.16 -2.84
N HIS A 75 10.90 -4.67 -4.04
CA HIS A 75 12.20 -4.46 -4.66
C HIS A 75 12.34 -2.98 -5.06
N ILE A 76 13.55 -2.45 -4.99
CA ILE A 76 13.88 -1.13 -5.52
C ILE A 76 14.48 -1.34 -6.92
N PRO A 77 13.72 -1.09 -8.00
CA PRO A 77 14.23 -1.29 -9.36
C PRO A 77 15.26 -0.21 -9.74
N ALA A 78 15.00 1.04 -9.35
CA ALA A 78 15.84 2.20 -9.58
C ALA A 78 15.38 3.34 -8.63
N PRO A 79 16.17 4.41 -8.46
CA PRO A 79 15.69 5.66 -7.86
C PRO A 79 14.45 6.17 -8.60
N SER A 80 13.44 6.64 -7.85
CA SER A 80 12.25 7.24 -8.46
C SER A 80 12.56 8.66 -8.95
N ASP A 81 11.99 9.03 -10.10
CA ASP A 81 12.22 10.32 -10.77
C ASP A 81 10.88 10.91 -11.25
N ALA A 82 10.08 11.41 -10.32
CA ALA A 82 8.82 12.08 -10.61
C ALA A 82 8.80 13.53 -10.11
N ASP A 83 7.87 14.33 -10.62
CA ASP A 83 7.77 15.75 -10.30
C ASP A 83 7.27 16.01 -8.88
N VAL A 84 6.37 15.16 -8.38
CA VAL A 84 5.87 15.20 -7.01
C VAL A 84 5.92 13.78 -6.44
N MET A 85 6.73 13.58 -5.40
CA MET A 85 6.86 12.31 -4.68
C MET A 85 6.57 12.49 -3.20
N LEU A 86 5.69 11.67 -2.65
CA LEU A 86 5.28 11.70 -1.24
C LEU A 86 5.86 10.52 -0.46
N PHE A 87 6.36 10.79 0.75
CA PHE A 87 6.92 9.78 1.63
C PHE A 87 6.45 9.99 3.08
N THR A 88 6.51 8.94 3.90
CA THR A 88 6.13 9.03 5.32
C THR A 88 6.94 8.12 6.23
N THR A 89 7.21 8.60 7.44
CA THR A 89 7.82 7.78 8.51
C THR A 89 6.88 6.69 9.02
N SER A 90 5.58 6.81 8.73
CA SER A 90 4.56 5.83 9.12
C SER A 90 4.78 4.43 8.55
N LYS A 91 5.52 4.33 7.44
CA LYS A 91 5.77 3.10 6.71
C LYS A 91 7.25 2.84 6.47
N LEU A 92 8.09 3.86 6.57
CA LEU A 92 9.54 3.71 6.67
C LEU A 92 9.96 3.15 8.05
N SER A 93 9.68 3.88 9.14
CA SER A 93 10.20 3.54 10.47
C SER A 93 9.13 3.06 11.45
N GLY A 94 7.89 2.87 10.99
CA GLY A 94 6.75 2.48 11.83
C GLY A 94 6.22 3.58 12.76
N HIS A 95 6.76 4.80 12.71
CA HIS A 95 6.41 5.92 13.59
C HIS A 95 5.13 6.66 13.15
N ALA A 96 4.05 5.92 12.92
CA ALA A 96 2.81 6.47 12.33
C ALA A 96 2.16 7.58 13.17
N SER A 97 2.26 7.51 14.50
CA SER A 97 1.73 8.50 15.43
C SER A 97 2.53 9.80 15.45
N SER A 98 3.77 9.82 14.95
CA SER A 98 4.56 11.05 14.85
C SER A 98 4.03 12.03 13.79
N ARG A 99 3.13 11.56 12.91
CA ARG A 99 2.49 12.36 11.85
C ARG A 99 3.51 13.12 10.99
N PHE A 100 4.60 12.47 10.60
CA PHE A 100 5.65 13.07 9.78
C PHE A 100 5.68 12.45 8.38
N GLY A 101 5.62 13.31 7.38
CA GLY A 101 5.79 12.98 5.96
C GLY A 101 6.46 14.14 5.25
N TRP A 102 6.97 13.88 4.07
CA TRP A 102 7.63 14.89 3.25
C TRP A 102 7.26 14.69 1.78
N ALA A 103 7.37 15.78 1.03
CA ALA A 103 7.22 15.78 -0.42
C ALA A 103 8.54 16.22 -1.04
N LEU A 104 8.99 15.51 -2.09
CA LEU A 104 10.01 15.99 -3.01
C LEU A 104 9.26 16.58 -4.21
N ILE A 105 9.48 17.86 -4.48
CA ILE A 105 8.74 18.63 -5.51
C ILE A 105 9.76 19.30 -6.42
N ARG A 106 9.69 19.00 -7.72
CA ARG A 106 10.62 19.54 -8.73
C ARG A 106 10.27 20.98 -9.11
N ASP A 107 8.99 21.27 -9.35
CA ASP A 107 8.54 22.60 -9.76
C ASP A 107 8.49 23.57 -8.57
N GLU A 108 9.23 24.67 -8.66
CA GLU A 108 9.33 25.69 -7.61
C GLU A 108 7.98 26.35 -7.28
N LYS A 109 7.13 26.60 -8.28
CA LYS A 109 5.81 27.23 -8.09
C LYS A 109 4.89 26.29 -7.33
N VAL A 110 4.94 24.99 -7.64
CA VAL A 110 4.20 23.96 -6.91
C VAL A 110 4.72 23.86 -5.47
N ALA A 111 6.05 23.82 -5.28
CA ALA A 111 6.66 23.77 -3.94
C ALA A 111 6.28 24.99 -3.08
N LYS A 112 6.29 26.19 -3.67
CA LYS A 112 5.85 27.42 -3.00
C LYS A 112 4.37 27.36 -2.61
N ARG A 113 3.49 26.91 -3.50
CA ARG A 113 2.05 26.76 -3.20
C ARG A 113 1.80 25.75 -2.08
N VAL A 114 2.55 24.65 -2.05
CA VAL A 114 2.50 23.67 -0.94
C VAL A 114 2.99 24.30 0.37
N ASN A 115 4.07 25.09 0.34
CA ASN A 115 4.56 25.79 1.52
C ASN A 115 3.54 26.81 2.06
N ASP A 116 2.91 27.58 1.17
CA ASP A 116 1.86 28.54 1.54
C ASP A 116 0.67 27.83 2.20
N TYR A 117 0.24 26.69 1.65
CA TYR A 117 -0.78 25.83 2.27
C TYR A 117 -0.35 25.35 3.66
N MET A 118 0.89 24.87 3.82
CA MET A 118 1.40 24.40 5.11
C MET A 118 1.42 25.50 6.17
N MET A 119 1.76 26.73 5.78
CA MET A 119 1.77 27.88 6.68
C MET A 119 0.35 28.29 7.09
N GLN A 120 -0.61 28.25 6.17
CA GLN A 120 -2.01 28.59 6.45
C GLN A 120 -2.74 27.50 7.25
N ASN A 121 -2.44 26.23 6.99
CA ASN A 121 -3.15 25.11 7.61
C ASN A 121 -2.70 24.85 9.05
N THR A 122 -1.38 24.79 9.29
CA THR A 122 -0.84 24.37 10.60
C THR A 122 0.38 25.17 11.07
N MET A 123 0.78 26.22 10.34
CA MET A 123 2.05 26.94 10.57
C MET A 123 3.27 25.98 10.56
N GLY A 124 3.25 25.02 9.65
CA GLY A 124 4.29 24.00 9.50
C GLY A 124 4.13 22.79 10.42
N ALA A 125 5.20 22.00 10.56
CA ALA A 125 5.23 20.79 11.37
C ALA A 125 5.82 21.01 12.77
N SER A 126 5.40 20.19 13.74
CA SER A 126 5.92 20.18 15.12
C SER A 126 7.44 20.03 15.14
N ARG A 127 8.10 20.86 15.98
CA ARG A 127 9.55 20.81 16.19
C ARG A 127 9.97 19.54 16.92
N ASP A 128 9.17 19.06 17.88
CA ASP A 128 9.44 17.81 18.60
C ASP A 128 9.41 16.61 17.65
N THR A 129 8.42 16.59 16.74
CA THR A 129 8.35 15.57 15.69
C THR A 129 9.60 15.62 14.82
N GLN A 130 10.03 16.80 14.38
CA GLN A 130 11.24 16.94 13.57
C GLN A 130 12.50 16.51 14.30
N LEU A 131 12.67 16.90 15.56
CA LEU A 131 13.82 16.51 16.37
C LEU A 131 13.88 14.99 16.55
N ARG A 132 12.74 14.36 16.87
CA ARG A 132 12.67 12.90 17.00
C ARG A 132 12.95 12.19 15.68
N MET A 133 12.36 12.65 14.57
CA MET A 133 12.56 12.03 13.26
C MET A 133 14.00 12.21 12.76
N LEU A 134 14.64 13.36 13.05
CA LEU A 134 16.06 13.57 12.74
C LEU A 134 16.94 12.53 13.42
N SER A 135 16.72 12.24 14.71
CA SER A 135 17.48 11.20 15.43
C SER A 135 17.26 9.82 14.83
N ILE A 136 16.03 9.48 14.45
CA ILE A 136 15.71 8.20 13.81
C ILE A 136 16.37 8.10 12.43
N PHE A 137 16.32 9.15 11.61
CA PHE A 137 16.99 9.15 10.30
C PHE A 137 18.50 8.99 10.44
N LYS A 138 19.13 9.67 11.40
CA LYS A 138 20.55 9.49 11.68
C LYS A 138 20.88 8.03 12.03
N ALA A 139 20.06 7.38 12.86
CA ALA A 139 20.24 5.97 13.20
C ALA A 139 20.05 5.04 11.99
N ILE A 140 19.06 5.30 11.13
CA ILE A 140 18.86 4.53 9.89
C ILE A 140 20.07 4.69 8.97
N LEU A 141 20.48 5.93 8.70
CA LEU A 141 21.60 6.22 7.79
C LEU A 141 22.93 5.64 8.28
N ALA A 142 23.19 5.68 9.59
CA ALA A 142 24.41 5.12 10.18
C ALA A 142 24.50 3.59 10.07
N ASN A 143 23.38 2.90 9.84
CA ASN A 143 23.29 1.44 9.83
C ASN A 143 22.93 0.85 8.46
N LEU A 144 22.86 1.65 7.40
CA LEU A 144 22.59 1.15 6.04
C LEU A 144 23.61 0.09 5.65
N HIS A 145 23.13 -1.03 5.09
CA HIS A 145 23.93 -2.19 4.70
C HIS A 145 24.73 -2.86 5.85
N GLY A 146 24.49 -2.46 7.10
CA GLY A 146 25.07 -3.06 8.30
C GLY A 146 24.20 -4.15 8.92
N LYS A 147 24.64 -4.68 10.07
CA LYS A 147 23.87 -5.70 10.83
C LYS A 147 22.55 -5.18 11.38
N GLU A 148 22.49 -3.89 11.69
CA GLU A 148 21.30 -3.21 12.24
C GLU A 148 20.52 -2.46 11.14
N ASP A 149 20.70 -2.85 9.88
CA ASP A 149 19.96 -2.26 8.76
C ASP A 149 18.45 -2.57 8.89
N ILE A 150 17.67 -1.51 9.12
CA ILE A 150 16.20 -1.56 9.22
C ILE A 150 15.56 -2.17 7.96
N PHE A 151 16.17 -1.98 6.80
CA PHE A 151 15.65 -2.47 5.54
C PHE A 151 15.80 -3.98 5.40
N ALA A 152 16.96 -4.52 5.77
CA ALA A 152 17.18 -5.96 5.86
C ALA A 152 16.25 -6.59 6.91
N PHE A 153 16.19 -6.01 8.11
CA PHE A 153 15.28 -6.45 9.18
C PHE A 153 13.82 -6.49 8.70
N GLY A 154 13.34 -5.39 8.12
CA GLY A 154 11.96 -5.29 7.65
C GLY A 154 11.66 -6.26 6.51
N HIS A 155 12.59 -6.44 5.56
CA HIS A 155 12.42 -7.44 4.49
C HIS A 155 12.29 -8.85 5.06
N ASP A 156 13.17 -9.25 5.98
CA ASP A 156 13.18 -10.61 6.53
C ASP A 156 11.90 -10.91 7.32
N VAL A 157 11.45 -9.97 8.16
CA VAL A 157 10.19 -10.10 8.91
C VAL A 157 9.00 -10.21 7.95
N MET A 158 8.90 -9.30 6.99
CA MET A 158 7.75 -9.25 6.09
C MET A 158 7.73 -10.45 5.12
N ARG A 159 8.89 -10.91 4.65
CA ARG A 159 9.02 -12.12 3.83
C ARG A 159 8.61 -13.37 4.61
N ALA A 160 9.03 -13.49 5.87
CA ALA A 160 8.65 -14.63 6.72
C ALA A 160 7.13 -14.68 6.93
N LYS A 161 6.50 -13.54 7.22
CA LYS A 161 5.04 -13.41 7.33
C LYS A 161 4.35 -13.80 6.02
N TRP A 162 4.81 -13.25 4.89
CA TRP A 162 4.26 -13.55 3.57
C TRP A 162 4.32 -15.03 3.23
N ARG A 163 5.47 -15.69 3.46
CA ARG A 163 5.66 -17.13 3.22
C ARG A 163 4.69 -17.99 4.03
N LYS A 164 4.59 -17.75 5.33
CA LYS A 164 3.69 -18.52 6.22
C LYS A 164 2.23 -18.39 5.77
N LEU A 165 1.78 -17.16 5.51
CA LEU A 165 0.41 -16.91 5.05
C LEU A 165 0.15 -17.55 3.68
N SER A 166 1.08 -17.37 2.73
CA SER A 166 0.96 -17.93 1.38
C SER A 166 0.90 -19.45 1.40
N ALA A 167 1.69 -20.11 2.26
CA ALA A 167 1.66 -21.55 2.42
C ALA A 167 0.28 -22.05 2.89
N VAL A 168 -0.34 -21.36 3.86
CA VAL A 168 -1.70 -21.70 4.32
C VAL A 168 -2.73 -21.49 3.23
N VAL A 169 -2.75 -20.32 2.59
CA VAL A 169 -3.75 -19.97 1.56
C VAL A 169 -3.60 -20.83 0.31
N SER A 170 -2.40 -21.27 -0.05
CA SER A 170 -2.17 -22.13 -1.22
C SER A 170 -2.88 -23.49 -1.17
N ARG A 171 -3.36 -23.91 0.02
CA ARG A 171 -4.15 -25.14 0.22
C ARG A 171 -5.64 -24.93 -0.06
N SER A 172 -6.10 -23.69 -0.16
CA SER A 172 -7.50 -23.32 -0.34
C SER A 172 -7.87 -23.18 -1.81
N ARG A 173 -9.10 -23.53 -2.16
CA ARG A 173 -9.73 -23.14 -3.44
C ARG A 173 -10.75 -22.01 -3.24
N ARG A 174 -11.13 -21.73 -1.98
CA ARG A 174 -12.09 -20.70 -1.58
C ARG A 174 -11.50 -19.29 -1.57
N ILE A 175 -10.23 -19.15 -1.25
CA ILE A 175 -9.55 -17.85 -1.23
C ILE A 175 -8.21 -17.89 -1.99
N SER A 176 -7.84 -16.76 -2.58
CA SER A 176 -6.56 -16.56 -3.26
C SER A 176 -5.87 -15.27 -2.81
N LEU A 177 -4.55 -15.18 -3.05
CA LEU A 177 -3.72 -14.02 -2.76
C LEU A 177 -3.28 -13.33 -4.05
N GLN A 178 -2.85 -12.08 -3.95
CA GLN A 178 -2.23 -11.38 -5.07
C GLN A 178 -0.95 -12.08 -5.54
N ASN A 179 -0.74 -12.09 -6.86
CA ASN A 179 0.48 -12.63 -7.46
C ASN A 179 1.58 -11.56 -7.51
N ILE A 180 2.72 -11.84 -6.89
CA ILE A 180 3.91 -10.96 -6.91
C ILE A 180 5.12 -11.84 -7.21
N PRO A 181 5.81 -11.66 -8.35
CA PRO A 181 7.00 -12.45 -8.67
C PRO A 181 8.22 -11.97 -7.86
N PRO A 182 9.22 -12.84 -7.59
CA PRO A 182 10.54 -12.39 -7.19
C PRO A 182 11.16 -11.45 -8.23
N GLN A 183 11.83 -10.39 -7.77
CA GLN A 183 12.39 -9.36 -8.63
C GLN A 183 13.77 -8.92 -8.12
N TYR A 184 14.62 -8.43 -9.02
CA TYR A 184 15.93 -7.87 -8.65
C TYR A 184 15.76 -6.54 -7.91
N CYS A 185 16.49 -6.37 -6.81
CA CYS A 185 16.46 -5.18 -5.97
C CYS A 185 17.85 -4.55 -5.92
N THR A 186 17.97 -3.33 -6.43
CA THR A 186 19.23 -2.57 -6.43
C THR A 186 19.76 -2.29 -5.03
N TYR A 187 18.87 -2.08 -4.03
CA TYR A 187 19.28 -1.87 -2.64
C TYR A 187 19.99 -3.10 -2.03
N PHE A 188 19.54 -4.31 -2.37
CA PHE A 188 20.09 -5.55 -1.83
C PHE A 188 21.06 -6.26 -2.78
N ASP A 189 21.22 -5.74 -3.99
CA ASP A 189 21.99 -6.33 -5.09
C ASP A 189 21.70 -7.82 -5.32
N LYS A 190 20.41 -8.20 -5.28
CA LYS A 190 19.96 -9.58 -5.51
C LYS A 190 18.49 -9.67 -5.89
N ILE A 191 18.12 -10.82 -6.47
CA ILE A 191 16.71 -11.20 -6.58
C ILE A 191 16.17 -11.50 -5.18
N ARG A 192 15.07 -10.85 -4.83
CA ARG A 192 14.39 -11.03 -3.55
C ARG A 192 12.94 -11.46 -3.74
N GLU A 193 12.47 -12.23 -2.78
CA GLU A 193 11.07 -12.63 -2.71
C GLU A 193 10.15 -11.47 -2.32
N PRO A 194 8.85 -11.57 -2.63
CA PRO A 194 7.85 -10.60 -2.19
C PRO A 194 7.77 -10.48 -0.67
N SER A 195 7.47 -9.27 -0.19
CA SER A 195 7.23 -9.01 1.24
C SER A 195 6.20 -7.89 1.45
N PRO A 196 5.01 -7.98 0.84
CA PRO A 196 4.05 -6.88 0.79
C PRO A 196 3.55 -6.49 2.18
N ALA A 197 3.16 -5.22 2.35
CA ALA A 197 2.57 -4.73 3.60
C ALA A 197 1.18 -5.33 3.90
N TYR A 198 0.49 -5.80 2.85
CA TYR A 198 -0.87 -6.31 2.91
C TYR A 198 -0.99 -7.62 2.13
N ALA A 199 -1.89 -8.49 2.59
CA ALA A 199 -2.46 -9.55 1.76
C ALA A 199 -3.75 -9.02 1.14
N TRP A 200 -3.84 -9.09 -0.17
CA TRP A 200 -5.02 -8.74 -0.96
C TRP A 200 -5.72 -10.04 -1.33
N VAL A 201 -6.69 -10.40 -0.51
CA VAL A 201 -7.38 -11.69 -0.56
C VAL A 201 -8.61 -11.57 -1.45
N LYS A 202 -8.81 -12.53 -2.34
CA LYS A 202 -10.04 -12.69 -3.12
C LYS A 202 -10.79 -13.94 -2.67
N CYS A 203 -12.10 -13.84 -2.47
CA CYS A 203 -12.97 -14.99 -2.33
C CYS A 203 -13.42 -15.47 -3.73
N GLU A 204 -13.15 -16.74 -4.03
CA GLU A 204 -13.32 -17.31 -5.37
C GLU A 204 -14.69 -17.94 -5.59
N ARG A 205 -15.33 -18.45 -4.53
CA ARG A 205 -16.65 -19.12 -4.63
C ARG A 205 -17.76 -18.11 -4.86
N GLU A 206 -18.74 -18.45 -5.69
CA GLU A 206 -19.80 -17.50 -6.06
C GLU A 206 -20.63 -17.03 -4.86
N GLU A 207 -20.89 -17.93 -3.91
CA GLU A 207 -21.61 -17.68 -2.66
C GLU A 207 -20.88 -16.69 -1.72
N ASP A 208 -19.56 -16.62 -1.81
CA ASP A 208 -18.71 -15.71 -1.01
C ASP A 208 -18.60 -14.33 -1.69
N SER A 209 -19.75 -13.71 -1.97
CA SER A 209 -19.84 -12.44 -2.69
C SER A 209 -19.32 -11.22 -1.91
N ASP A 210 -19.34 -11.27 -0.56
CA ASP A 210 -18.69 -10.31 0.33
C ASP A 210 -17.57 -11.01 1.12
N CYS A 211 -16.33 -10.83 0.67
CA CYS A 211 -15.19 -11.50 1.26
C CYS A 211 -14.81 -10.91 2.62
N SER A 212 -15.14 -9.64 2.88
CA SER A 212 -14.92 -9.02 4.18
C SER A 212 -15.80 -9.67 5.24
N ASP A 213 -17.07 -9.92 4.91
CA ASP A 213 -18.02 -10.59 5.80
C ASP A 213 -17.71 -12.08 5.98
N VAL A 214 -17.24 -12.76 4.92
CA VAL A 214 -16.80 -14.16 5.00
C VAL A 214 -15.66 -14.32 5.99
N LEU A 215 -14.62 -13.47 5.89
CA LEU A 215 -13.49 -13.52 6.81
C LEU A 215 -13.87 -13.02 8.22
N LEU A 216 -14.83 -12.09 8.33
CA LEU A 216 -15.35 -11.68 9.64
C LEU A 216 -16.02 -12.83 10.39
N LYS A 217 -16.79 -13.69 9.70
CA LYS A 217 -17.37 -14.92 10.28
C LYS A 217 -16.29 -15.89 10.77
N ALA A 218 -15.12 -15.89 10.12
CA ALA A 218 -13.92 -16.59 10.56
C ALA A 218 -13.13 -15.84 11.65
N LYS A 219 -13.69 -14.76 12.22
CA LYS A 219 -13.08 -13.90 13.24
C LYS A 219 -11.82 -13.16 12.76
N ILE A 220 -11.71 -12.91 11.46
CA ILE A 220 -10.62 -12.14 10.85
C ILE A 220 -11.18 -10.81 10.38
N ILE A 221 -10.83 -9.73 11.07
CA ILE A 221 -11.25 -8.37 10.70
C ILE A 221 -10.36 -7.87 9.57
N THR A 222 -10.99 -7.45 8.48
CA THR A 222 -10.31 -7.01 7.25
C THR A 222 -10.84 -5.66 6.78
N ARG A 223 -10.28 -5.12 5.70
CA ARG A 223 -10.85 -3.94 5.02
C ARG A 223 -11.44 -4.35 3.68
N SER A 224 -12.77 -4.25 3.56
CA SER A 224 -13.50 -4.52 2.32
C SER A 224 -12.86 -3.85 1.10
N GLY A 225 -12.80 -4.59 0.00
CA GLY A 225 -12.20 -4.15 -1.25
C GLY A 225 -12.97 -3.04 -1.94
N VAL A 226 -14.26 -2.88 -1.63
CA VAL A 226 -15.10 -1.78 -2.12
C VAL A 226 -14.48 -0.41 -1.79
N TRP A 227 -13.80 -0.30 -0.64
CA TRP A 227 -13.09 0.92 -0.25
C TRP A 227 -11.87 1.25 -1.15
N ASN A 228 -11.43 0.32 -1.98
CA ASN A 228 -10.36 0.51 -2.95
C ASN A 228 -10.87 0.42 -4.39
N ASP A 229 -12.16 0.71 -4.61
CA ASP A 229 -12.83 0.63 -5.91
C ASP A 229 -12.67 -0.75 -6.59
N ALA A 230 -12.57 -1.81 -5.76
CA ALA A 230 -12.56 -3.19 -6.19
C ALA A 230 -13.91 -3.87 -5.88
N SER A 231 -14.12 -5.06 -6.45
CA SER A 231 -15.27 -5.91 -6.11
C SER A 231 -15.29 -6.24 -4.61
N SER A 232 -16.49 -6.41 -4.03
CA SER A 232 -16.73 -6.92 -2.68
C SER A 232 -16.13 -8.32 -2.43
N ARG A 233 -15.80 -9.04 -3.51
CA ARG A 233 -15.05 -10.30 -3.45
C ARG A 233 -13.62 -10.15 -2.98
N TYR A 234 -13.10 -8.93 -2.89
CA TYR A 234 -11.77 -8.68 -2.36
C TYR A 234 -11.81 -8.09 -0.95
N THR A 235 -10.78 -8.39 -0.17
CA THR A 235 -10.54 -7.72 1.11
C THR A 235 -9.04 -7.66 1.44
N ARG A 236 -8.66 -6.64 2.21
CA ARG A 236 -7.26 -6.35 2.55
C ARG A 236 -6.96 -6.71 4.01
N ILE A 237 -5.94 -7.54 4.21
CA ILE A 237 -5.42 -7.95 5.51
C ILE A 237 -4.06 -7.28 5.77
N SER A 238 -3.86 -6.73 6.97
CA SER A 238 -2.61 -6.07 7.35
C SER A 238 -1.57 -7.05 7.87
N LEU A 239 -0.38 -7.07 7.25
CA LEU A 239 0.75 -7.91 7.68
C LEU A 239 1.75 -7.15 8.57
N ILE A 240 1.64 -5.83 8.59
CA ILE A 240 2.53 -4.88 9.30
C ILE A 240 2.10 -4.59 10.76
N LYS A 241 1.30 -5.46 11.37
CA LYS A 241 0.97 -5.39 12.80
C LYS A 241 2.00 -6.15 13.65
N SER A 242 1.74 -6.34 14.95
CA SER A 242 2.61 -7.11 15.86
C SER A 242 2.77 -8.57 15.40
N GLN A 243 3.64 -9.32 16.09
CA GLN A 243 3.75 -10.75 15.87
C GLN A 243 2.49 -11.48 16.37
N ASP A 244 1.96 -11.11 17.54
CA ASP A 244 0.72 -11.68 18.10
C ASP A 244 -0.47 -11.52 17.15
N ASP A 245 -0.62 -10.34 16.54
CA ASP A 245 -1.65 -10.07 15.55
C ASP A 245 -1.51 -10.98 14.32
N PHE A 246 -0.27 -11.26 13.91
CA PHE A 246 0.02 -12.13 12.78
C PHE A 246 -0.19 -13.61 13.14
N ASP A 247 0.18 -14.03 14.34
CA ASP A 247 0.01 -15.42 14.79
C ASP A 247 -1.47 -15.75 14.96
N LEU A 248 -2.28 -14.83 15.50
CA LEU A 248 -3.74 -14.97 15.56
C LEU A 248 -4.37 -15.00 14.16
N LEU A 249 -3.91 -14.16 13.24
CA LEU A 249 -4.33 -14.23 11.84
C LEU A 249 -4.03 -15.62 11.24
N LEU A 250 -2.82 -16.13 11.48
CA LEU A 250 -2.37 -17.41 10.94
C LEU A 250 -3.18 -18.58 11.52
N GLU A 251 -3.48 -18.57 12.80
CA GLU A 251 -4.39 -19.54 13.45
C GLU A 251 -5.75 -19.53 12.76
N ARG A 252 -6.41 -18.37 12.71
CA ARG A 252 -7.78 -18.24 12.19
C ARG A 252 -7.90 -18.58 10.72
N ILE A 253 -6.93 -18.16 9.90
CA ILE A 253 -6.96 -18.45 8.48
C ILE A 253 -6.62 -19.93 8.21
N THR A 254 -5.82 -20.57 9.06
CA THR A 254 -5.58 -22.02 9.00
C THR A 254 -6.86 -22.78 9.33
N GLU A 255 -7.54 -22.44 10.42
CA GLU A 255 -8.86 -23.02 10.76
C GLU A 255 -9.87 -22.86 9.62
N PHE A 256 -9.93 -21.68 9.01
CA PHE A 256 -10.81 -21.39 7.88
C PHE A 256 -10.52 -22.25 6.66
N VAL A 257 -9.25 -22.42 6.29
CA VAL A 257 -8.83 -23.23 5.14
C VAL A 257 -9.00 -24.73 5.43
N ASP A 258 -8.69 -25.19 6.65
CA ASP A 258 -8.82 -26.61 7.00
C ASP A 258 -10.31 -27.03 7.05
N ALA A 259 -11.21 -26.14 7.46
CA ALA A 259 -12.66 -26.37 7.42
C ALA A 259 -13.21 -26.49 5.99
N GLU A 260 -12.58 -25.83 5.00
CA GLU A 260 -12.93 -26.00 3.59
C GLU A 260 -12.61 -27.43 3.12
N LEU A 261 -11.41 -27.92 3.45
CA LEU A 261 -10.91 -29.22 2.99
C LEU A 261 -11.71 -30.38 3.56
N THR A 262 -12.19 -30.28 4.80
CA THR A 262 -13.05 -31.30 5.41
C THR A 262 -14.44 -31.35 4.78
N ALA A 263 -15.02 -30.19 4.46
CA ALA A 263 -16.31 -30.11 3.77
C ALA A 263 -16.25 -30.65 2.34
N ASP A 264 -15.21 -30.28 1.58
CA ASP A 264 -15.02 -30.78 0.21
C ASP A 264 -14.80 -32.29 0.18
N GLY A 265 -14.04 -32.85 1.13
CA GLY A 265 -13.83 -34.30 1.26
C GLY A 265 -15.11 -35.09 1.54
N SER A 266 -16.03 -34.52 2.34
CA SER A 266 -17.33 -35.15 2.65
C SER A 266 -18.33 -35.16 1.50
N ASN A 267 -18.20 -34.25 0.52
CA ASN A 267 -19.06 -34.21 -0.67
C ASN A 267 -18.55 -35.09 -1.82
N SER A 268 -17.37 -35.71 -1.66
CA SER A 268 -16.74 -36.58 -2.66
C SER A 268 -16.74 -38.07 -2.30
N MET A 269 -17.41 -38.46 -1.20
CA MET A 269 -17.76 -39.84 -0.85
C MET A 269 -19.25 -40.08 -1.09
#